data_AF-A0A811KXJ0-F1
#
_entry.id   AF-A0A811KXJ0-F1
#
_cell.length_a   1.000
_cell.length_b   1.000
_cell.length_c   1.000
_cell.angle_alpha   90.00
_cell.angle_beta   90.00
_cell.angle_gamma   90.00
#
_symmetry.space_group_name_H-M   'P 1'
#
loop_
_entity.id
_entity.type
_entity.pdbx_description
1 polymer ?
#
loop_
_entity_poly.entity_id
_entity_poly.type
_entity_poly.pdbx_seq_one_letter_code
_entity_poly.pdbx_strand_id
1 'polypeptide(L)'
;MSFNIREQFHTDKLISHRFAELDTRGKVQAEYIWIDGTGEHLRCKTRTLDKAPKSPEDLPIWNFDGSSTGQSGGADSDVFLKPVAIYKDPFRLGEHVLVMCETLDNKLQPHPTNNRRRCLQTMQAAKNEHPWFGMEQEYTLLDVDGHPFGWPKNGFPGPQGPYYCGVGANKVYGRDIVEAHYRACLYAGINISGTNAEVMPGQFEFQVGPSEGINMGDELWIARWLLHRIAEEFGVIATLDPKPISGDWNGAGCHTNFSTEKMRKPGGYKEIISAIEKLSKSHNEHIAYYDPSGGADNARRLTGLHETASISNFSYGVASRCASVRIPRQTEVDQFGYFEDRRPSSNCDPYSVTDAIVRTCCLGVKKLSKTYTPQDAESLRKMIGQMQQSKIHEEETE
;
A
#
# COMPACT_ATOMS: atom_id res chain seq x y z
N MET A 1 -10.21 -31.82 -18.61
CA MET A 1 -9.87 -31.41 -17.23
C MET A 1 -8.87 -30.28 -17.37
N SER A 2 -9.23 -29.03 -17.05
CA SER A 2 -8.21 -27.99 -16.94
C SER A 2 -7.40 -28.30 -15.69
N PHE A 3 -6.10 -28.54 -15.84
CA PHE A 3 -5.23 -28.74 -14.70
C PHE A 3 -5.21 -27.46 -13.86
N ASN A 4 -5.44 -27.58 -12.56
CA ASN A 4 -5.31 -26.48 -11.63
C ASN A 4 -3.81 -26.18 -11.45
N ILE A 5 -3.33 -25.06 -11.98
CA ILE A 5 -1.91 -24.65 -11.92
C ILE A 5 -1.42 -24.66 -10.46
N ARG A 6 -2.27 -24.29 -9.49
CA ARG A 6 -1.95 -24.33 -8.06
C ARG A 6 -1.64 -25.75 -7.58
N GLU A 7 -2.39 -26.75 -8.05
CA GLU A 7 -2.14 -28.16 -7.72
C GLU A 7 -0.93 -28.72 -8.49
N GLN A 8 -0.60 -28.19 -9.66
CA GLN A 8 0.53 -28.67 -10.43
C GLN A 8 1.88 -28.29 -9.81
N PHE A 9 2.00 -27.09 -9.22
CA PHE A 9 3.26 -26.55 -8.71
C PHE A 9 3.31 -26.40 -7.19
N HIS A 10 2.35 -26.98 -6.45
CA HIS A 10 2.40 -26.93 -4.99
C HIS A 10 3.60 -27.71 -4.44
N THR A 11 4.29 -27.10 -3.48
CA THR A 11 5.33 -27.74 -2.68
C THR A 11 4.72 -28.30 -1.40
N ASP A 12 5.27 -29.40 -0.89
CA ASP A 12 4.87 -29.95 0.41
C ASP A 12 5.37 -29.04 1.54
N LYS A 13 4.43 -28.32 2.16
CA LYS A 13 4.72 -27.38 3.24
C LYS A 13 5.20 -28.07 4.52
N LEU A 14 4.83 -29.33 4.77
CA LEU A 14 5.32 -30.10 5.92
C LEU A 14 6.80 -30.42 5.76
N ILE A 15 7.23 -30.76 4.53
CA ILE A 15 8.65 -30.96 4.23
C ILE A 15 9.44 -29.66 4.45
N SER A 16 8.92 -28.52 4.00
CA SER A 16 9.56 -27.22 4.22
C SER A 16 9.65 -26.87 5.71
N HIS A 17 8.57 -27.08 6.48
CA HIS A 17 8.51 -26.78 7.92
C HIS A 17 9.57 -27.54 8.72
N ARG A 18 9.83 -28.80 8.37
CA ARG A 18 10.89 -29.61 8.99
C ARG A 18 12.26 -28.93 8.99
N PHE A 19 12.58 -28.15 7.95
CA PHE A 19 13.86 -27.45 7.87
C PHE A 19 13.84 -26.10 8.59
N ALA A 20 12.67 -25.49 8.80
CA ALA A 20 12.53 -24.23 9.52
C ALA A 20 12.79 -24.38 11.04
N GLU A 21 12.65 -25.58 11.59
CA GLU A 21 12.91 -25.89 13.00
C GLU A 21 14.39 -26.13 13.32
N LEU A 22 15.27 -26.18 12.32
CA LEU A 22 16.70 -26.43 12.53
C LEU A 22 17.36 -25.25 13.24
N ASP A 23 18.27 -25.56 14.16
CA ASP A 23 19.09 -24.54 14.83
C ASP A 23 19.91 -23.72 13.82
N THR A 24 19.76 -22.40 13.89
CA THR A 24 20.48 -21.42 13.07
C THR A 24 21.90 -21.15 13.58
N ARG A 25 22.32 -21.85 14.65
CA ARG A 25 23.65 -21.78 15.26
C ARG A 25 24.05 -20.36 15.66
N GLY A 26 23.07 -19.63 16.21
CA GLY A 26 23.21 -18.24 16.65
C GLY A 26 23.33 -17.22 15.52
N LYS A 27 23.19 -17.61 14.25
CA LYS A 27 23.16 -16.67 13.12
C LYS A 27 21.77 -16.10 12.92
N VAL A 28 21.71 -14.90 12.38
CA VAL A 28 20.46 -14.17 12.14
C VAL A 28 20.28 -13.89 10.65
N GLN A 29 19.14 -14.27 10.10
CA GLN A 29 18.69 -13.84 8.78
C GLN A 29 18.03 -12.47 8.85
N ALA A 30 18.46 -11.56 7.97
CA ALA A 30 17.87 -10.25 7.77
C ALA A 30 17.37 -10.12 6.33
N GLU A 31 16.05 -10.03 6.16
CA GLU A 31 15.38 -9.82 4.88
C GLU A 31 15.30 -8.33 4.57
N TYR A 32 16.07 -7.88 3.58
CA TYR A 32 16.05 -6.49 3.13
C TYR A 32 14.93 -6.32 2.12
N ILE A 33 14.02 -5.38 2.38
CA ILE A 33 12.81 -5.11 1.57
C ILE A 33 12.89 -3.69 1.02
N TRP A 34 12.60 -3.51 -0.26
CA TRP A 34 12.59 -2.20 -0.92
C TRP A 34 11.54 -2.10 -2.01
N ILE A 35 11.25 -0.87 -2.42
CA ILE A 35 10.32 -0.55 -3.51
C ILE A 35 11.11 -0.44 -4.81
N ASP A 36 10.63 -1.07 -5.88
CA ASP A 36 11.31 -1.07 -7.17
C ASP A 36 11.02 0.18 -8.03
N GLY A 37 11.48 0.14 -9.29
CA GLY A 37 11.37 1.26 -10.23
C GLY A 37 9.94 1.62 -10.62
N THR A 38 8.95 0.74 -10.40
CA THR A 38 7.55 1.07 -10.68
C THR A 38 6.96 1.98 -9.61
N GLY A 39 7.53 1.98 -8.40
CA GLY A 39 6.95 2.65 -7.23
C GLY A 39 5.78 1.88 -6.60
N GLU A 40 5.46 0.69 -7.11
CA GLU A 40 4.33 -0.15 -6.68
C GLU A 40 4.77 -1.46 -6.06
N HIS A 41 5.79 -2.09 -6.63
CA HIS A 41 6.15 -3.45 -6.28
C HIS A 41 7.29 -3.47 -5.27
N LEU A 42 7.24 -4.48 -4.41
CA LEU A 42 8.26 -4.75 -3.41
C LEU A 42 9.19 -5.85 -3.90
N ARG A 43 10.46 -5.71 -3.56
CA ARG A 43 11.51 -6.70 -3.78
C ARG A 43 12.15 -7.02 -2.44
N CYS A 44 12.72 -8.22 -2.33
CA CYS A 44 13.44 -8.59 -1.12
C CYS A 44 14.62 -9.52 -1.40
N LYS A 45 15.57 -9.54 -0.48
CA LYS A 45 16.61 -10.57 -0.40
C LYS A 45 17.20 -10.65 1.00
N THR A 46 17.73 -11.82 1.34
CA THR A 46 18.19 -12.13 2.69
C THR A 46 19.71 -12.17 2.79
N ARG A 47 20.28 -11.59 3.86
CA ARG A 47 21.66 -11.84 4.29
C ARG A 47 21.73 -12.50 5.66
N THR A 48 22.88 -13.11 5.94
CA THR A 48 23.21 -13.62 7.27
C THR A 48 23.97 -12.56 8.07
N LEU A 49 23.65 -12.45 9.35
CA LEU A 49 24.29 -11.60 10.36
C LEU A 49 24.81 -12.48 11.50
N ASP A 50 25.87 -12.01 12.15
CA ASP A 50 26.47 -12.71 13.30
C ASP A 50 25.70 -12.53 14.60
N LYS A 51 24.83 -11.50 14.68
CA LYS A 51 24.02 -11.17 15.84
C LYS A 51 22.75 -10.42 15.41
N ALA A 52 21.73 -10.43 16.26
CA ALA A 52 20.51 -9.67 16.05
C ALA A 52 20.81 -8.15 16.08
N PRO A 53 20.33 -7.37 15.10
CA PRO A 53 20.43 -5.91 15.13
C PRO A 53 19.42 -5.34 16.14
N LYS A 54 19.76 -4.21 16.79
CA LYS A 54 18.86 -3.50 17.71
C LYS A 54 18.21 -2.28 17.07
N SER A 55 18.90 -1.68 16.10
CA SER A 55 18.39 -0.54 15.34
C SER A 55 18.83 -0.61 13.87
N PRO A 56 18.17 0.13 12.95
CA PRO A 56 18.57 0.18 11.54
C PRO A 56 20.05 0.53 11.32
N GLU A 57 20.66 1.29 12.21
CA GLU A 57 22.08 1.69 12.13
C GLU A 57 23.06 0.54 12.40
N ASP A 58 22.62 -0.53 13.08
CA ASP A 58 23.43 -1.74 13.28
C ASP A 58 23.54 -2.58 11.99
N LEU A 59 22.69 -2.29 11.00
CA LEU A 59 22.62 -3.05 9.75
C LEU A 59 23.51 -2.43 8.67
N PRO A 60 24.29 -3.25 7.96
CA PRO A 60 25.12 -2.76 6.87
C PRO A 60 24.27 -2.25 5.70
N ILE A 61 24.73 -1.19 5.05
CA ILE A 61 24.28 -0.84 3.70
C ILE A 61 24.56 -2.03 2.78
N TRP A 62 23.62 -2.31 1.89
CA TRP A 62 23.76 -3.35 0.88
C TRP A 62 23.51 -2.75 -0.51
N ASN A 63 23.54 -3.56 -1.55
CA ASN A 63 23.31 -3.15 -2.94
C ASN A 63 22.50 -4.22 -3.66
N PHE A 64 21.91 -3.90 -4.80
CA PHE A 64 21.30 -4.83 -5.73
C PHE A 64 21.47 -4.32 -7.16
N ASP A 65 21.19 -5.21 -8.12
CA ASP A 65 21.17 -4.85 -9.54
C ASP A 65 19.88 -4.08 -9.86
N GLY A 66 19.99 -2.76 -10.00
CA GLY A 66 18.86 -1.90 -10.33
C GLY A 66 18.40 -2.01 -11.78
N SER A 67 19.19 -2.60 -12.68
CA SER A 67 18.75 -2.80 -14.07
C SER A 67 17.63 -3.83 -14.16
N SER A 68 17.68 -4.84 -13.28
CA SER A 68 16.64 -5.86 -13.09
C SER A 68 15.37 -5.36 -12.38
N THR A 69 15.34 -4.09 -11.95
CA THR A 69 14.22 -3.50 -11.20
C THR A 69 13.74 -2.16 -11.76
N GLY A 70 14.25 -1.74 -12.93
CA GLY A 70 13.89 -0.48 -13.56
C GLY A 70 14.42 0.77 -12.84
N GLN A 71 15.54 0.65 -12.13
CA GLN A 71 16.14 1.74 -11.33
C GLN A 71 17.48 2.22 -11.89
N SER A 72 18.15 1.47 -12.74
CA SER A 72 19.43 1.86 -13.32
C SER A 72 19.63 1.27 -14.72
N GLY A 73 20.59 1.80 -15.47
CA GLY A 73 21.00 1.23 -16.76
C GLY A 73 22.03 0.12 -16.57
N GLY A 74 22.10 -0.83 -17.49
CA GLY A 74 22.99 -2.00 -17.34
C GLY A 74 24.49 -1.68 -17.22
N ALA A 75 24.96 -0.55 -17.77
CA ALA A 75 26.37 -0.16 -17.68
C ALA A 75 26.81 0.37 -16.29
N ASP A 76 25.84 0.73 -15.44
CA ASP A 76 26.05 1.35 -14.12
C ASP A 76 24.85 1.00 -13.24
N SER A 77 24.74 -0.29 -12.91
CA SER A 77 23.50 -0.89 -12.44
C SER A 77 23.33 -0.94 -10.93
N ASP A 78 24.40 -0.78 -10.15
CA ASP A 78 24.34 -0.89 -8.69
C ASP A 78 23.46 0.21 -8.07
N VAL A 79 22.46 -0.21 -7.29
CA VAL A 79 21.62 0.65 -6.44
C VAL A 79 21.79 0.19 -4.99
N PHE A 80 22.01 1.14 -4.08
CA PHE A 80 22.25 0.83 -2.68
C PHE A 80 20.96 0.76 -1.87
N LEU A 81 20.95 -0.13 -0.89
CA LEU A 81 19.91 -0.32 0.11
C LEU A 81 20.42 0.20 1.44
N LYS A 82 19.78 1.26 1.94
CA LYS A 82 20.04 1.78 3.27
C LYS A 82 18.89 1.37 4.22
N PRO A 83 19.17 0.60 5.27
CA PRO A 83 18.19 0.26 6.30
C PRO A 83 17.56 1.49 6.93
N VAL A 84 16.25 1.46 7.15
CA VAL A 84 15.49 2.58 7.73
C VAL A 84 14.49 2.18 8.81
N ALA A 85 14.04 0.93 8.83
CA ALA A 85 13.21 0.38 9.91
C ALA A 85 13.45 -1.15 10.03
N ILE A 86 13.26 -1.70 11.22
CA ILE A 86 13.41 -3.13 11.53
C ILE A 86 12.11 -3.65 12.14
N TYR A 87 11.69 -4.83 11.70
CA TYR A 87 10.53 -5.55 12.22
C TYR A 87 10.90 -7.00 12.50
N LYS A 88 10.16 -7.68 13.37
CA LYS A 88 10.35 -9.13 13.57
C LYS A 88 9.87 -9.88 12.35
N ASP A 89 10.59 -10.94 11.96
CA ASP A 89 10.20 -11.80 10.84
C ASP A 89 9.19 -12.87 11.29
N PRO A 90 7.91 -12.81 10.86
CA PRO A 90 6.90 -13.79 11.27
C PRO A 90 7.01 -15.13 10.53
N PHE A 91 7.83 -15.23 9.48
CA PHE A 91 8.04 -16.47 8.73
C PHE A 91 9.20 -17.28 9.30
N ARG A 92 10.27 -16.59 9.69
CA ARG A 92 11.48 -17.24 10.24
C ARG A 92 11.49 -17.30 11.76
N LEU A 93 10.73 -16.43 12.42
CA LEU A 93 10.61 -16.34 13.89
C LEU A 93 11.95 -16.04 14.59
N GLY A 94 11.95 -16.11 15.93
CA GLY A 94 13.14 -15.90 16.75
C GLY A 94 13.75 -14.51 16.57
N GLU A 95 15.08 -14.46 16.41
CA GLU A 95 15.86 -13.23 16.28
C GLU A 95 15.96 -12.72 14.84
N HIS A 96 15.25 -13.34 13.89
CA HIS A 96 15.23 -12.96 12.49
C HIS A 96 14.41 -11.69 12.26
N VAL A 97 14.85 -10.89 11.27
CA VAL A 97 14.31 -9.54 11.07
C VAL A 97 13.95 -9.26 9.62
N LEU A 98 12.89 -8.48 9.44
CA LEU A 98 12.58 -7.78 8.22
C LEU A 98 13.17 -6.37 8.30
N VAL A 99 13.70 -5.87 7.20
CA VAL A 99 14.40 -4.59 7.13
C VAL A 99 13.83 -3.76 6.00
N MET A 100 13.03 -2.74 6.34
CA MET A 100 12.62 -1.75 5.35
C MET A 100 13.85 -0.93 4.96
N CYS A 101 14.07 -0.75 3.66
CA CYS A 101 15.18 0.00 3.10
C CYS A 101 14.71 1.19 2.25
N GLU A 102 15.46 2.28 2.31
CA GLU A 102 15.43 3.30 1.26
C GLU A 102 16.47 2.98 0.18
N THR A 103 16.20 3.41 -1.05
CA THR A 103 17.12 3.21 -2.19
C THR A 103 17.96 4.46 -2.42
N LEU A 104 19.26 4.25 -2.68
CA LEU A 104 20.22 5.30 -3.04
C LEU A 104 20.87 4.95 -4.39
N ASP A 105 21.15 5.97 -5.19
CA ASP A 105 21.90 5.83 -6.44
C ASP A 105 23.37 5.46 -6.19
N ASN A 106 24.11 5.24 -7.28
CA ASN A 106 25.53 4.90 -7.25
C ASN A 106 26.45 5.98 -6.61
N LYS A 107 25.92 7.18 -6.34
CA LYS A 107 26.60 8.29 -5.63
C LYS A 107 26.10 8.43 -4.19
N LEU A 108 25.39 7.43 -3.66
CA LEU A 108 24.77 7.39 -2.34
C LEU A 108 23.78 8.55 -2.10
N GLN A 109 23.20 9.10 -3.17
CA GLN A 109 22.12 10.07 -3.10
C GLN A 109 20.77 9.37 -3.16
N PRO A 110 19.69 9.97 -2.62
CA PRO A 110 18.35 9.38 -2.72
C PRO A 110 17.99 9.08 -4.18
N HIS A 111 17.64 7.82 -4.46
CA HIS A 111 17.24 7.41 -5.79
C HIS A 111 16.00 8.20 -6.26
N PRO A 112 15.81 8.52 -7.56
CA PRO A 112 14.65 9.27 -8.03
C PRO A 112 13.28 8.68 -7.65
N THR A 113 13.21 7.35 -7.49
CA THR A 113 11.99 6.64 -7.05
C THR A 113 11.81 6.58 -5.53
N ASN A 114 12.77 7.08 -4.75
CA ASN A 114 12.73 7.11 -3.29
C ASN A 114 11.88 8.28 -2.77
N ASN A 115 10.56 8.08 -2.73
CA ASN A 115 9.62 9.06 -2.16
C ASN A 115 9.73 9.17 -0.63
N ARG A 116 10.23 8.14 0.06
CA ARG A 116 10.43 8.13 1.52
C ARG A 116 11.30 9.30 1.97
N ARG A 117 12.39 9.58 1.23
CA ARG A 117 13.31 10.66 1.60
C ARG A 117 12.64 12.03 1.64
N ARG A 118 11.83 12.35 0.62
CA ARG A 118 11.04 13.60 0.56
C ARG A 118 10.01 13.65 1.69
N CYS A 119 9.28 12.55 1.89
CA CYS A 119 8.31 12.44 2.96
C CYS A 119 8.95 12.69 4.34
N LEU A 120 10.11 12.08 4.63
CA LEU A 120 10.83 12.28 5.89
C LEU A 120 11.17 13.75 6.13
N GLN A 121 11.63 14.48 5.11
CA GLN A 121 11.91 15.91 5.23
C GLN A 121 10.65 16.72 5.56
N THR A 122 9.53 16.41 4.91
CA THR A 122 8.22 17.02 5.20
C THR A 122 7.77 16.74 6.63
N MET A 123 7.87 15.49 7.09
CA MET A 123 7.48 15.12 8.46
C MET A 123 8.37 15.80 9.50
N GLN A 124 9.66 15.96 9.24
CA GLN A 124 10.58 16.71 10.11
C GLN A 124 10.24 18.21 10.15
N ALA A 125 9.88 18.81 9.01
CA ALA A 125 9.44 20.21 8.95
C ALA A 125 8.13 20.44 9.71
N ALA A 126 7.23 19.46 9.72
CA ALA A 126 5.94 19.50 10.42
C ALA A 126 5.96 18.84 11.80
N LYS A 127 7.13 18.54 12.38
CA LYS A 127 7.24 17.75 13.62
C LYS A 127 6.41 18.28 14.79
N ASN A 128 6.25 19.60 14.89
CA ASN A 128 5.50 20.25 15.97
C ASN A 128 3.97 20.12 15.82
N GLU A 129 3.49 19.66 14.67
CA GLU A 129 2.07 19.40 14.44
C GLU A 129 1.66 17.97 14.89
N HIS A 130 2.62 17.09 15.19
CA HIS A 130 2.41 15.67 15.53
C HIS A 130 1.39 14.97 14.61
N PRO A 131 1.69 14.90 13.30
CA PRO A 131 0.77 14.38 12.30
C PRO A 131 0.57 12.87 12.50
N TRP A 132 -0.66 12.45 12.76
CA TRP A 132 -1.05 11.05 12.85
C TRP A 132 -1.84 10.64 11.62
N PHE A 133 -1.58 9.42 11.16
CA PHE A 133 -2.25 8.81 10.04
C PHE A 133 -2.83 7.45 10.42
N GLY A 134 -3.94 7.08 9.81
CA GLY A 134 -4.39 5.70 9.74
C GLY A 134 -4.81 5.38 8.30
N MET A 135 -4.29 4.32 7.71
CA MET A 135 -4.57 3.96 6.32
C MET A 135 -5.34 2.64 6.23
N GLU A 136 -6.43 2.67 5.47
CA GLU A 136 -7.38 1.58 5.23
C GLU A 136 -7.02 0.91 3.90
N GLN A 137 -6.16 -0.12 3.91
CA GLN A 137 -5.73 -0.79 2.70
C GLN A 137 -6.75 -1.82 2.25
N GLU A 138 -7.50 -1.51 1.19
CA GLU A 138 -8.32 -2.48 0.48
C GLU A 138 -7.47 -3.25 -0.55
N TYR A 139 -7.79 -4.52 -0.75
CA TYR A 139 -7.16 -5.39 -1.74
C TYR A 139 -8.09 -6.52 -2.17
N THR A 140 -7.83 -7.13 -3.32
CA THR A 140 -8.61 -8.27 -3.82
C THR A 140 -7.73 -9.49 -3.99
N LEU A 141 -8.22 -10.65 -3.55
CA LEU A 141 -7.56 -11.93 -3.80
C LEU A 141 -7.94 -12.43 -5.20
N LEU A 142 -6.94 -12.77 -6.00
CA LEU A 142 -7.07 -13.41 -7.30
C LEU A 142 -6.47 -14.83 -7.23
N ASP A 143 -7.02 -15.72 -8.03
CA ASP A 143 -6.38 -16.99 -8.36
C ASP A 143 -5.21 -16.74 -9.33
N VAL A 144 -4.37 -17.75 -9.56
CA VAL A 144 -3.16 -17.64 -10.39
C VAL A 144 -3.46 -17.36 -11.87
N ASP A 145 -4.70 -17.58 -12.30
CA ASP A 145 -5.21 -17.22 -13.63
C ASP A 145 -5.69 -15.76 -13.72
N GLY A 146 -5.57 -14.99 -12.63
CA GLY A 146 -5.99 -13.60 -12.54
C GLY A 146 -7.49 -13.40 -12.28
N HIS A 147 -8.30 -14.47 -12.21
CA HIS A 147 -9.72 -14.37 -11.87
C HIS A 147 -9.89 -14.23 -10.35
N PRO A 148 -10.89 -13.48 -9.84
CA PRO A 148 -11.07 -13.32 -8.41
C PRO A 148 -11.24 -14.66 -7.67
N PHE A 149 -10.54 -14.77 -6.54
CA PHE A 149 -10.47 -16.01 -5.77
C PHE A 149 -11.85 -16.40 -5.21
N GLY A 150 -12.24 -17.65 -5.42
CA GLY A 150 -13.54 -18.20 -4.99
C GLY A 150 -14.71 -17.88 -5.93
N TRP A 151 -14.50 -17.17 -7.03
CA TRP A 151 -15.55 -16.94 -8.03
C TRP A 151 -15.78 -18.17 -8.91
N PRO A 152 -16.99 -18.34 -9.47
CA PRO A 152 -17.23 -19.35 -10.51
C PRO A 152 -16.27 -19.14 -11.68
N LYS A 153 -15.61 -20.21 -12.13
CA LYS A 153 -14.73 -20.14 -13.31
C LYS A 153 -15.54 -19.69 -14.52
N ASN A 154 -15.04 -18.67 -15.23
CA ASN A 154 -15.72 -18.00 -16.35
C ASN A 154 -17.10 -17.43 -15.99
N GLY A 155 -17.32 -17.03 -14.74
CA GLY A 155 -18.58 -16.48 -14.29
C GLY A 155 -18.45 -15.52 -13.12
N PHE A 156 -19.61 -15.11 -12.60
CA PHE A 156 -19.75 -14.15 -11.52
C PHE A 156 -20.50 -14.81 -10.34
N PRO A 157 -20.20 -14.44 -9.09
CA PRO A 157 -21.05 -14.78 -7.96
C PRO A 157 -22.36 -14.00 -8.01
N GLY A 158 -23.22 -14.18 -7.00
CA GLY A 158 -24.40 -13.34 -6.83
C GLY A 158 -24.05 -11.84 -6.67
N PRO A 159 -25.05 -10.93 -6.79
CA PRO A 159 -24.83 -9.50 -6.64
C PRO A 159 -24.23 -9.11 -5.28
N GLN A 160 -23.52 -7.97 -5.26
CA GLN A 160 -22.97 -7.38 -4.04
C GLN A 160 -24.06 -7.10 -2.99
N GLY A 161 -23.67 -7.08 -1.71
CA GLY A 161 -24.58 -6.89 -0.58
C GLY A 161 -24.30 -7.82 0.59
N PRO A 162 -24.32 -9.15 0.41
CA PRO A 162 -24.18 -10.07 1.52
C PRO A 162 -22.71 -10.37 1.92
N TYR A 163 -21.73 -9.77 1.23
CA TYR A 163 -20.31 -10.07 1.39
C TYR A 163 -19.61 -9.19 2.43
N TYR A 164 -19.96 -7.90 2.48
CA TYR A 164 -19.41 -6.93 3.44
C TYR A 164 -19.61 -7.42 4.87
N CYS A 165 -18.51 -7.56 5.63
CA CYS A 165 -18.52 -8.12 6.98
C CYS A 165 -19.26 -9.47 7.11
N GLY A 166 -19.32 -10.25 6.03
CA GLY A 166 -20.05 -11.51 5.97
C GLY A 166 -19.42 -12.63 6.80
N VAL A 167 -20.21 -13.67 7.07
CA VAL A 167 -19.76 -14.93 7.69
C VAL A 167 -20.43 -16.12 6.99
N GLY A 168 -19.68 -17.19 6.80
CA GLY A 168 -20.12 -18.40 6.11
C GLY A 168 -19.41 -18.63 4.77
N ALA A 169 -19.31 -19.90 4.40
CA ALA A 169 -18.55 -20.35 3.22
C ALA A 169 -19.08 -19.79 1.89
N ASN A 170 -20.34 -19.38 1.83
CA ASN A 170 -20.96 -18.77 0.66
C ASN A 170 -20.84 -17.22 0.63
N LYS A 171 -20.15 -16.62 1.60
CA LYS A 171 -20.02 -15.16 1.77
C LYS A 171 -18.58 -14.69 1.76
N VAL A 172 -17.66 -15.44 2.35
CA VAL A 172 -16.27 -14.99 2.50
C VAL A 172 -15.30 -16.02 1.94
N TYR A 173 -14.43 -15.58 1.03
CA TYR A 173 -13.49 -16.43 0.30
C TYR A 173 -12.06 -16.01 0.65
N GLY A 174 -11.29 -16.89 1.32
CA GLY A 174 -9.89 -16.61 1.66
C GLY A 174 -9.64 -15.97 3.03
N ARG A 175 -10.57 -16.11 4.00
CA ARG A 175 -10.39 -15.58 5.37
C ARG A 175 -9.09 -16.05 6.03
N ASP A 176 -8.62 -17.26 5.74
CA ASP A 176 -7.38 -17.80 6.31
C ASP A 176 -6.16 -16.92 6.01
N ILE A 177 -6.12 -16.29 4.83
CA ILE A 177 -5.06 -15.35 4.44
C ILE A 177 -5.14 -14.08 5.29
N VAL A 178 -6.35 -13.57 5.53
CA VAL A 178 -6.60 -12.37 6.35
C VAL A 178 -6.16 -12.61 7.79
N GLU A 179 -6.55 -13.75 8.38
CA GLU A 179 -6.21 -14.11 9.75
C GLU A 179 -4.70 -14.34 9.94
N ALA A 180 -4.06 -15.00 8.96
CA ALA A 180 -2.61 -15.17 8.94
C ALA A 180 -1.89 -13.82 8.85
N HIS A 181 -2.34 -12.95 7.94
CA HIS A 181 -1.80 -11.60 7.75
C HIS A 181 -1.94 -10.73 8.99
N TYR A 182 -3.10 -10.76 9.64
CA TYR A 182 -3.33 -10.03 10.88
C TYR A 182 -2.31 -10.47 11.94
N ARG A 183 -2.20 -11.78 12.19
CA ARG A 183 -1.27 -12.32 13.20
C ARG A 183 0.20 -12.01 12.85
N ALA A 184 0.57 -12.07 11.58
CA ALA A 184 1.91 -11.73 11.12
C ALA A 184 2.24 -10.25 11.36
N CYS A 185 1.30 -9.34 11.07
CA CYS A 185 1.46 -7.92 11.36
C CYS A 185 1.64 -7.65 12.86
N LEU A 186 0.80 -8.25 13.72
CA LEU A 186 0.93 -8.15 15.17
C LEU A 186 2.27 -8.67 15.67
N TYR A 187 2.73 -9.82 15.17
CA TYR A 187 4.03 -10.39 15.55
C TYR A 187 5.19 -9.50 15.12
N ALA A 188 5.12 -8.96 13.90
CA ALA A 188 6.13 -8.06 13.34
C ALA A 188 6.24 -6.72 14.09
N GLY A 189 5.20 -6.37 14.87
CA GLY A 189 5.10 -5.10 15.59
C GLY A 189 4.52 -3.97 14.75
N ILE A 190 3.83 -4.28 13.66
CA ILE A 190 3.09 -3.31 12.85
C ILE A 190 1.84 -2.89 13.63
N ASN A 191 1.53 -1.60 13.63
CA ASN A 191 0.35 -1.06 14.28
C ASN A 191 -0.93 -1.33 13.47
N ILE A 192 -1.23 -2.60 13.20
CA ILE A 192 -2.48 -3.03 12.57
C ILE A 192 -3.64 -2.82 13.54
N SER A 193 -4.66 -2.06 13.13
CA SER A 193 -5.79 -1.69 14.00
C SER A 193 -7.04 -2.51 13.76
N GLY A 194 -7.14 -3.22 12.63
CA GLY A 194 -8.33 -3.96 12.28
C GLY A 194 -8.29 -4.56 10.88
N THR A 195 -9.33 -5.32 10.58
CA THR A 195 -9.60 -5.93 9.27
C THR A 195 -11.09 -6.13 9.07
N ASN A 196 -11.57 -6.14 7.82
CA ASN A 196 -12.92 -6.56 7.46
C ASN A 196 -12.95 -7.22 6.08
N ALA A 197 -13.99 -8.04 5.83
CA ALA A 197 -14.35 -8.43 4.47
C ALA A 197 -15.05 -7.25 3.79
N GLU A 198 -14.64 -6.94 2.57
CA GLU A 198 -15.16 -5.81 1.81
C GLU A 198 -16.41 -6.18 0.99
N VAL A 199 -16.98 -5.18 0.30
CA VAL A 199 -18.23 -5.30 -0.46
C VAL A 199 -18.13 -6.29 -1.62
N MET A 200 -17.01 -6.31 -2.35
CA MET A 200 -16.79 -7.27 -3.43
C MET A 200 -16.37 -8.64 -2.85
N PRO A 201 -16.98 -9.76 -3.29
CA PRO A 201 -16.58 -11.07 -2.81
C PRO A 201 -15.12 -11.38 -3.18
N GLY A 202 -14.31 -11.75 -2.19
CA GLY A 202 -12.86 -11.93 -2.36
C GLY A 202 -12.03 -10.66 -2.15
N GLN A 203 -12.68 -9.52 -1.87
CA GLN A 203 -12.04 -8.28 -1.45
C GLN A 203 -12.02 -8.17 0.07
N PHE A 204 -10.95 -7.61 0.61
CA PHE A 204 -10.73 -7.41 2.03
C PHE A 204 -10.05 -6.07 2.30
N GLU A 205 -10.09 -5.66 3.56
CA GLU A 205 -9.41 -4.49 4.06
C GLU A 205 -8.60 -4.84 5.32
N PHE A 206 -7.44 -4.21 5.47
CA PHE A 206 -6.73 -4.10 6.74
C PHE A 206 -6.39 -2.64 7.02
N GLN A 207 -6.44 -2.25 8.29
CA GLN A 207 -6.14 -0.88 8.71
C GLN A 207 -4.82 -0.83 9.48
N VAL A 208 -3.96 0.14 9.17
CA VAL A 208 -2.71 0.41 9.90
C VAL A 208 -2.77 1.82 10.47
N GLY A 209 -2.51 1.96 11.77
CA GLY A 209 -2.46 3.22 12.49
C GLY A 209 -3.29 3.23 13.78
N PRO A 210 -3.28 4.34 14.55
CA PRO A 210 -2.64 5.60 14.22
C PRO A 210 -1.11 5.54 14.29
N SER A 211 -0.43 6.00 13.23
CA SER A 211 1.04 6.03 13.15
C SER A 211 1.52 7.46 12.85
N GLU A 212 2.57 7.90 13.55
CA GLU A 212 3.06 9.28 13.47
C GLU A 212 4.06 9.46 12.31
N GLY A 213 3.81 10.46 11.48
CA GLY A 213 4.73 10.90 10.44
C GLY A 213 5.20 9.79 9.51
N ILE A 214 6.53 9.58 9.46
CA ILE A 214 7.17 8.65 8.51
C ILE A 214 6.82 7.18 8.77
N ASN A 215 6.47 6.85 10.01
CA ASN A 215 6.18 5.46 10.41
C ASN A 215 4.98 4.90 9.65
N MET A 216 3.99 5.74 9.29
CA MET A 216 2.83 5.30 8.52
C MET A 216 3.25 4.64 7.18
N GLY A 217 4.21 5.25 6.48
CA GLY A 217 4.71 4.70 5.22
C GLY A 217 5.57 3.45 5.44
N ASP A 218 6.44 3.46 6.46
CA ASP A 218 7.28 2.31 6.78
C ASP A 218 6.43 1.08 7.14
N GLU A 219 5.41 1.26 7.98
CA GLU A 219 4.53 0.19 8.45
C GLU A 219 3.61 -0.34 7.35
N LEU A 220 3.00 0.53 6.53
CA LEU A 220 2.10 0.08 5.47
C LEU A 220 2.84 -0.68 4.38
N TRP A 221 4.05 -0.26 4.00
CA TRP A 221 4.85 -1.00 3.02
C TRP A 221 5.25 -2.38 3.51
N ILE A 222 5.62 -2.53 4.79
CA ILE A 222 5.89 -3.86 5.36
C ILE A 222 4.61 -4.68 5.51
N ALA A 223 3.48 -4.07 5.87
CA ALA A 223 2.19 -4.77 5.91
C ALA A 223 1.78 -5.31 4.53
N ARG A 224 2.04 -4.54 3.45
CA ARG A 224 1.87 -5.00 2.06
C ARG A 224 2.82 -6.13 1.70
N TRP A 225 4.09 -6.05 2.12
CA TRP A 225 5.05 -7.14 1.91
C TRP A 225 4.57 -8.44 2.58
N LEU A 226 4.12 -8.35 3.83
CA LEU A 226 3.54 -9.49 4.56
C LEU A 226 2.33 -10.06 3.83
N LEU A 227 1.43 -9.21 3.32
CA LEU A 227 0.26 -9.65 2.56
C LEU A 227 0.67 -10.45 1.32
N HIS A 228 1.58 -9.94 0.51
CA HIS A 228 2.07 -10.64 -0.67
C HIS A 228 2.77 -11.95 -0.31
N ARG A 229 3.65 -11.93 0.70
CA ARG A 229 4.41 -13.11 1.11
C ARG A 229 3.53 -14.21 1.69
N ILE A 230 2.45 -13.86 2.38
CA ILE A 230 1.43 -14.80 2.85
C ILE A 230 0.60 -15.31 1.67
N ALA A 231 0.14 -14.43 0.77
CA ALA A 231 -0.60 -14.83 -0.42
C ALA A 231 0.18 -15.87 -1.26
N GLU A 232 1.50 -15.71 -1.37
CA GLU A 232 2.40 -16.71 -1.99
C GLU A 232 2.34 -18.09 -1.29
N GLU A 233 2.28 -18.15 0.04
CA GLU A 233 2.18 -19.43 0.77
C GLU A 233 0.85 -20.13 0.51
N PHE A 234 -0.21 -19.36 0.30
CA PHE A 234 -1.52 -19.86 -0.08
C PHE A 234 -1.64 -20.07 -1.59
N GLY A 235 -0.68 -19.66 -2.42
CA GLY A 235 -0.74 -19.80 -3.87
C GLY A 235 -1.86 -18.97 -4.51
N VAL A 236 -2.08 -17.77 -4.00
CA VAL A 236 -3.02 -16.77 -4.55
C VAL A 236 -2.29 -15.44 -4.76
N ILE A 237 -2.91 -14.53 -5.50
CA ILE A 237 -2.36 -13.20 -5.76
C ILE A 237 -3.19 -12.19 -4.97
N ALA A 238 -2.52 -11.31 -4.21
CA ALA A 238 -3.16 -10.12 -3.63
C ALA A 238 -2.93 -8.94 -4.57
N THR A 239 -3.98 -8.45 -5.23
CA THR A 239 -3.88 -7.26 -6.08
C THR A 239 -4.25 -5.99 -5.32
N LEU A 240 -3.46 -4.94 -5.54
CA LEU A 240 -3.74 -3.58 -5.07
C LEU A 240 -4.32 -2.70 -6.19
N ASP A 241 -4.72 -3.28 -7.33
CA ASP A 241 -5.36 -2.53 -8.41
C ASP A 241 -6.66 -1.86 -7.92
N PRO A 242 -6.90 -0.57 -8.21
CA PRO A 242 -8.07 0.15 -7.68
C PRO A 242 -9.40 -0.24 -8.31
N LYS A 243 -9.39 -0.99 -9.42
CA LYS A 243 -10.60 -1.47 -10.08
C LYS A 243 -10.29 -2.83 -10.75
N PRO A 244 -10.15 -3.90 -9.95
CA PRO A 244 -9.67 -5.19 -10.43
C PRO A 244 -10.68 -5.85 -11.38
N ILE A 245 -11.98 -5.59 -11.17
CA ILE A 245 -13.06 -6.04 -12.05
C ILE A 245 -13.88 -4.84 -12.50
N SER A 246 -14.14 -4.77 -13.81
CA SER A 246 -14.96 -3.73 -14.43
C SER A 246 -16.45 -3.95 -14.16
N GLY A 247 -17.25 -2.89 -14.34
CA GLY A 247 -18.70 -2.93 -14.12
C GLY A 247 -19.11 -2.71 -12.66
N ASP A 248 -20.22 -3.34 -12.27
CA ASP A 248 -20.96 -3.15 -11.00
C ASP A 248 -20.34 -3.93 -9.82
N TRP A 249 -19.02 -3.81 -9.69
CA TRP A 249 -18.24 -4.35 -8.59
C TRP A 249 -17.47 -3.22 -7.92
N ASN A 250 -17.30 -3.24 -6.60
CA ASN A 250 -16.56 -2.20 -5.90
C ASN A 250 -15.11 -2.11 -6.42
N GLY A 251 -14.56 -0.90 -6.37
CA GLY A 251 -13.11 -0.70 -6.53
C GLY A 251 -12.39 -0.86 -5.20
N ALA A 252 -11.07 -0.70 -5.21
CA ALA A 252 -10.22 -0.78 -4.02
C ALA A 252 -9.57 0.59 -3.72
N GLY A 253 -9.76 1.10 -2.50
CA GLY A 253 -9.19 2.35 -1.99
C GLY A 253 -8.02 2.16 -1.03
N CYS A 254 -7.40 3.28 -0.67
CA CYS A 254 -6.52 3.35 0.51
C CYS A 254 -6.89 4.55 1.38
N HIS A 255 -8.09 4.55 1.98
CA HIS A 255 -8.57 5.73 2.69
C HIS A 255 -7.57 6.16 3.77
N THR A 256 -7.28 7.45 3.83
CA THR A 256 -6.24 7.99 4.71
C THR A 256 -6.87 8.91 5.74
N ASN A 257 -6.95 8.41 6.96
CA ASN A 257 -7.34 9.16 8.14
C ASN A 257 -6.20 10.07 8.58
N PHE A 258 -6.46 11.34 8.86
CA PHE A 258 -5.43 12.31 9.24
C PHE A 258 -5.87 13.22 10.39
N SER A 259 -4.94 13.46 11.33
CA SER A 259 -5.08 14.48 12.37
C SER A 259 -3.75 15.10 12.77
N THR A 260 -3.76 16.36 13.21
CA THR A 260 -2.67 16.98 13.96
C THR A 260 -3.02 17.03 15.45
N GLU A 261 -2.05 17.38 16.31
CA GLU A 261 -2.29 17.54 17.75
C GLU A 261 -3.45 18.52 18.04
N LYS A 262 -3.54 19.61 17.28
CA LYS A 262 -4.60 20.62 17.43
C LYS A 262 -5.98 20.07 17.04
N MET A 263 -6.05 19.23 16.00
CA MET A 263 -7.29 18.59 15.57
C MET A 263 -7.83 17.62 16.62
N ARG A 264 -6.95 17.00 17.42
CA ARG A 264 -7.31 16.01 18.45
C ARG A 264 -7.71 16.63 19.80
N LYS A 265 -7.56 17.95 19.98
CA LYS A 265 -7.90 18.67 21.23
C LYS A 265 -9.27 19.37 21.12
N PRO A 266 -9.95 19.70 22.23
CA PRO A 266 -11.22 20.43 22.21
C PRO A 266 -11.16 21.69 21.33
N GLY A 267 -12.14 21.84 20.43
CA GLY A 267 -12.17 22.90 19.41
C GLY A 267 -11.47 22.54 18.09
N GLY A 268 -10.85 21.36 18.01
CA GLY A 268 -10.11 20.86 16.86
C GLY A 268 -10.95 20.68 15.58
N TYR A 269 -12.29 20.64 15.67
CA TYR A 269 -13.16 20.62 14.50
C TYR A 269 -12.88 21.78 13.53
N LYS A 270 -12.57 22.98 14.04
CA LYS A 270 -12.23 24.14 13.20
C LYS A 270 -10.93 23.92 12.42
N GLU A 271 -9.95 23.27 13.04
CA GLU A 271 -8.68 22.91 12.40
C GLU A 271 -8.90 21.86 11.30
N ILE A 272 -9.80 20.90 11.54
CA ILE A 272 -10.22 19.91 10.54
C ILE A 272 -10.84 20.60 9.33
N ILE A 273 -11.82 21.49 9.54
CA ILE A 273 -12.46 22.23 8.44
C ILE A 273 -11.42 23.08 7.68
N SER A 274 -10.52 23.77 8.39
CA SER A 274 -9.45 24.54 7.75
C SER A 274 -8.52 23.68 6.89
N ALA A 275 -8.18 22.47 7.34
CA ALA A 275 -7.38 21.53 6.55
C ALA A 275 -8.13 21.04 5.30
N ILE A 276 -9.42 20.73 5.42
CA ILE A 276 -10.28 20.32 4.29
C ILE A 276 -10.40 21.44 3.26
N GLU A 277 -10.53 22.70 3.68
CA GLU A 277 -10.54 23.87 2.79
C GLU A 277 -9.21 24.10 2.06
N LYS A 278 -8.08 23.68 2.64
CA LYS A 278 -6.79 23.68 1.94
C LYS A 278 -6.74 22.55 0.91
N LEU A 279 -7.20 21.36 1.27
CA LEU A 279 -7.28 20.20 0.35
C LEU A 279 -8.16 20.47 -0.86
N SER A 280 -9.27 21.19 -0.69
CA SER A 280 -10.20 21.50 -1.79
C SER A 280 -9.56 22.37 -2.88
N LYS A 281 -8.56 23.18 -2.52
CA LYS A 281 -7.82 24.07 -3.44
C LYS A 281 -6.69 23.37 -4.18
N SER A 282 -6.41 22.12 -3.85
CA SER A 282 -5.33 21.32 -4.45
C SER A 282 -5.80 19.92 -4.86
N HIS A 283 -7.07 19.80 -5.22
CA HIS A 283 -7.67 18.50 -5.54
C HIS A 283 -6.92 17.75 -6.64
N ASN A 284 -6.72 18.40 -7.80
CA ASN A 284 -6.05 17.79 -8.95
C ASN A 284 -4.59 17.45 -8.64
N GLU A 285 -3.90 18.29 -7.87
CA GLU A 285 -2.56 17.98 -7.40
C GLU A 285 -2.52 16.73 -6.52
N HIS A 286 -3.44 16.61 -5.56
CA HIS A 286 -3.53 15.42 -4.72
C HIS A 286 -3.84 14.15 -5.53
N ILE A 287 -4.75 14.21 -6.51
CA ILE A 287 -5.05 13.05 -7.38
C ILE A 287 -3.77 12.53 -8.04
N ALA A 288 -2.86 13.39 -8.50
CA ALA A 288 -1.59 12.97 -9.10
C ALA A 288 -0.55 12.38 -8.13
N TYR A 289 -0.76 12.50 -6.82
CA TYR A 289 0.04 11.84 -5.79
C TYR A 289 -0.62 10.56 -5.28
N TYR A 290 -1.89 10.32 -5.62
CA TYR A 290 -2.76 9.32 -5.01
C TYR A 290 -2.82 8.00 -5.78
N ASP A 291 -2.11 7.91 -6.90
CA ASP A 291 -1.67 6.66 -7.52
C ASP A 291 -0.33 6.87 -8.27
N PRO A 292 0.44 5.79 -8.48
CA PRO A 292 1.72 5.81 -9.21
C PRO A 292 1.61 6.33 -10.64
N SER A 293 0.47 6.09 -11.30
CA SER A 293 0.14 6.53 -12.66
C SER A 293 -0.43 7.96 -12.71
N GLY A 294 -0.20 8.77 -11.68
CA GLY A 294 -0.55 10.19 -11.69
C GLY A 294 -2.05 10.52 -11.83
N GLY A 295 -2.93 9.59 -11.46
CA GLY A 295 -4.39 9.73 -11.54
C GLY A 295 -5.05 8.73 -12.49
N ALA A 296 -4.28 8.10 -13.40
CA ALA A 296 -4.83 7.31 -14.48
C ALA A 296 -5.48 6.01 -14.02
N ASP A 297 -4.95 5.39 -12.97
CA ASP A 297 -5.51 4.19 -12.36
C ASP A 297 -6.76 4.51 -11.56
N ASN A 298 -6.67 5.53 -10.72
CA ASN A 298 -7.75 5.93 -9.83
C ASN A 298 -8.97 6.48 -10.60
N ALA A 299 -8.78 6.97 -11.83
CA ALA A 299 -9.86 7.33 -12.74
C ALA A 299 -10.79 6.15 -13.10
N ARG A 300 -10.34 4.89 -12.96
CA ARG A 300 -11.19 3.71 -13.12
C ARG A 300 -12.10 3.46 -11.91
N ARG A 301 -11.72 3.99 -10.74
CA ARG A 301 -12.40 3.79 -9.45
C ARG A 301 -13.30 4.98 -9.07
N LEU A 302 -12.76 6.20 -9.12
CA LEU A 302 -13.43 7.43 -8.68
C LEU A 302 -14.44 7.95 -9.72
N THR A 303 -15.56 7.23 -9.85
CA THR A 303 -16.60 7.53 -10.85
C THR A 303 -17.79 8.28 -10.28
N GLY A 304 -17.89 8.40 -8.94
CA GLY A 304 -19.11 8.87 -8.26
C GLY A 304 -20.12 7.76 -7.95
N LEU A 305 -19.85 6.53 -8.40
CA LEU A 305 -20.66 5.34 -8.13
C LEU A 305 -19.95 4.45 -7.08
N HIS A 306 -20.65 3.43 -6.59
CA HIS A 306 -20.12 2.44 -5.63
C HIS A 306 -19.42 3.07 -4.42
N GLU A 307 -20.07 4.05 -3.80
CA GLU A 307 -19.56 4.74 -2.59
C GLU A 307 -18.21 5.47 -2.78
N THR A 308 -17.93 5.91 -4.01
CA THR A 308 -16.77 6.76 -4.32
C THR A 308 -17.19 8.15 -4.75
N ALA A 309 -16.29 9.13 -4.60
CA ALA A 309 -16.46 10.44 -5.21
C ALA A 309 -16.07 10.42 -6.70
N SER A 310 -16.51 11.43 -7.46
CA SER A 310 -15.98 11.68 -8.81
C SER A 310 -14.53 12.15 -8.73
N ILE A 311 -13.66 11.68 -9.64
CA ILE A 311 -12.27 12.12 -9.73
C ILE A 311 -12.11 13.61 -10.09
N SER A 312 -13.14 14.24 -10.68
CA SER A 312 -13.05 15.62 -11.16
C SER A 312 -13.48 16.65 -10.13
N ASN A 313 -14.26 16.24 -9.12
CA ASN A 313 -14.94 17.14 -8.21
C ASN A 313 -14.55 16.84 -6.77
N PHE A 314 -14.05 17.86 -6.07
CA PHE A 314 -13.85 17.78 -4.63
C PHE A 314 -15.17 17.97 -3.88
N SER A 315 -15.44 17.11 -2.92
CA SER A 315 -16.57 17.25 -1.98
C SER A 315 -16.16 16.79 -0.58
N TYR A 316 -16.81 17.33 0.45
CA TYR A 316 -16.69 16.80 1.80
C TYR A 316 -18.04 16.78 2.51
N GLY A 317 -18.18 15.91 3.51
CA GLY A 317 -19.39 15.84 4.31
C GLY A 317 -19.26 14.94 5.53
N VAL A 318 -20.11 15.20 6.52
CA VAL A 318 -20.19 14.37 7.72
C VAL A 318 -20.87 13.04 7.37
N ALA A 319 -20.22 11.94 7.73
CA ALA A 319 -20.69 10.57 7.48
C ALA A 319 -21.04 10.26 6.01
N SER A 320 -20.54 11.05 5.05
CA SER A 320 -20.80 10.85 3.63
C SER A 320 -19.73 9.95 3.01
N ARG A 321 -20.11 8.71 2.68
CA ARG A 321 -19.21 7.76 2.00
C ARG A 321 -18.93 8.14 0.54
N CYS A 322 -19.84 8.88 -0.10
CA CYS A 322 -19.68 9.32 -1.50
C CYS A 322 -18.87 10.62 -1.65
N ALA A 323 -18.34 11.19 -0.55
CA ALA A 323 -17.57 12.41 -0.58
C ALA A 323 -16.07 12.14 -0.81
N SER A 324 -15.33 13.13 -1.33
CA SER A 324 -13.86 13.03 -1.44
C SER A 324 -13.21 12.96 -0.05
N VAL A 325 -13.70 13.78 0.88
CA VAL A 325 -13.28 13.76 2.28
C VAL A 325 -14.49 13.55 3.18
N ARG A 326 -14.41 12.58 4.08
CA ARG A 326 -15.45 12.30 5.06
C ARG A 326 -15.01 12.76 6.43
N ILE A 327 -15.92 13.42 7.15
CA ILE A 327 -15.76 13.67 8.58
C ILE A 327 -16.54 12.58 9.32
N PRO A 328 -15.90 11.76 10.18
CA PRO A 328 -16.61 10.78 10.99
C PRO A 328 -17.70 11.45 11.84
N ARG A 329 -18.84 10.77 12.00
CA ARG A 329 -19.94 11.29 12.82
C ARG A 329 -19.50 11.56 14.25
N GLN A 330 -18.63 10.71 14.81
CA GLN A 330 -18.08 10.90 16.15
C GLN A 330 -17.24 12.17 16.25
N THR A 331 -16.40 12.48 15.25
CA THR A 331 -15.64 13.73 15.17
C THR A 331 -16.55 14.96 15.18
N GLU A 332 -17.69 14.92 14.48
CA GLU A 332 -18.69 16.00 14.52
C GLU A 332 -19.34 16.11 15.91
N VAL A 333 -19.72 14.99 16.54
CA VAL A 333 -20.32 15.02 17.88
C VAL A 333 -19.34 15.58 18.92
N ASP A 334 -18.09 15.12 18.91
CA ASP A 334 -17.09 15.49 19.91
C ASP A 334 -16.46 16.86 19.63
N GLN A 335 -16.62 17.40 18.41
CA GLN A 335 -16.01 18.65 17.95
C GLN A 335 -14.46 18.65 17.96
N PHE A 336 -13.86 17.46 17.87
CA PHE A 336 -12.42 17.22 17.64
C PHE A 336 -12.20 15.78 17.16
N GLY A 337 -11.04 15.47 16.60
CA GLY A 337 -10.70 14.14 16.10
C GLY A 337 -9.85 14.16 14.83
N TYR A 338 -10.34 13.51 13.77
CA TYR A 338 -9.69 13.35 12.48
C TYR A 338 -10.69 13.47 11.31
N PHE A 339 -10.18 13.61 10.09
CA PHE A 339 -10.96 13.41 8.85
C PHE A 339 -10.38 12.26 8.02
N GLU A 340 -11.19 11.70 7.12
CA GLU A 340 -10.87 10.58 6.23
C GLU A 340 -10.79 11.10 4.78
N ASP A 341 -9.59 11.10 4.19
CA ASP A 341 -9.43 11.33 2.76
C ASP A 341 -9.66 10.02 1.98
N ARG A 342 -10.76 9.95 1.22
CA ARG A 342 -11.21 8.74 0.53
C ARG A 342 -10.68 8.61 -0.89
N ARG A 343 -9.92 9.61 -1.34
CA ARG A 343 -9.41 9.69 -2.71
C ARG A 343 -8.20 8.80 -2.99
N PRO A 344 -7.30 8.42 -2.06
CA PRO A 344 -6.16 7.59 -2.41
C PRO A 344 -6.57 6.22 -2.98
N SER A 345 -5.86 5.80 -4.02
CA SER A 345 -6.00 4.49 -4.66
C SER A 345 -5.40 3.39 -3.77
N SER A 346 -5.90 2.15 -3.86
CA SER A 346 -5.31 0.99 -3.16
C SER A 346 -3.83 0.76 -3.49
N ASN A 347 -3.36 1.11 -4.69
CA ASN A 347 -1.95 1.01 -5.11
C ASN A 347 -1.12 2.27 -4.80
N CYS A 348 -1.65 3.24 -4.04
CA CYS A 348 -0.89 4.47 -3.75
C CYS A 348 0.39 4.18 -2.98
N ASP A 349 1.44 4.98 -3.19
CA ASP A 349 2.59 5.01 -2.29
C ASP A 349 2.24 5.84 -1.03
N PRO A 350 2.20 5.24 0.17
CA PRO A 350 1.87 5.95 1.41
C PRO A 350 2.84 7.09 1.70
N TYR A 351 4.11 7.03 1.29
CA TYR A 351 5.03 8.16 1.45
C TYR A 351 4.57 9.36 0.63
N SER A 352 4.09 9.13 -0.59
CA SER A 352 3.59 10.18 -1.47
C SER A 352 2.29 10.79 -0.97
N VAL A 353 1.35 9.96 -0.48
CA VAL A 353 0.06 10.43 0.06
C VAL A 353 0.27 11.27 1.32
N THR A 354 1.00 10.73 2.31
CA THR A 354 1.22 11.41 3.60
C THR A 354 2.04 12.69 3.43
N ASP A 355 3.05 12.70 2.55
CA ASP A 355 3.81 13.91 2.16
C ASP A 355 2.88 15.00 1.61
N ALA A 356 2.01 14.66 0.65
CA ALA A 356 1.09 15.62 0.04
C ALA A 356 0.12 16.21 1.07
N ILE A 357 -0.46 15.38 1.95
CA ILE A 357 -1.37 15.83 3.00
C ILE A 357 -0.68 16.82 3.94
N VAL A 358 0.53 16.51 4.43
CA VAL A 358 1.23 17.41 5.39
C VAL A 358 1.68 18.70 4.73
N ARG A 359 2.18 18.64 3.50
CA ARG A 359 2.57 19.85 2.75
C ARG A 359 1.40 20.81 2.57
N THR A 360 0.22 20.29 2.25
CA THR A 360 -0.99 21.08 2.06
C THR A 360 -1.59 21.57 3.38
N CYS A 361 -1.76 20.67 4.36
CA CYS A 361 -2.49 20.98 5.59
C CYS A 361 -1.65 21.75 6.63
N CYS A 362 -0.37 21.38 6.77
CA CYS A 362 0.50 21.83 7.86
C CYS A 362 1.52 22.88 7.43
N LEU A 363 2.12 22.73 6.23
CA LEU A 363 3.23 23.59 5.79
C LEU A 363 2.81 24.74 4.87
N GLY A 364 1.52 24.81 4.50
CA GLY A 364 0.98 25.91 3.70
C GLY A 364 1.62 26.03 2.30
N VAL A 365 2.05 24.90 1.74
CA VAL A 365 2.64 24.88 0.39
C VAL A 365 1.61 25.35 -0.62
N LYS A 366 1.92 26.41 -1.38
CA LYS A 366 0.96 27.02 -2.32
C LYS A 366 0.55 26.10 -3.46
N LYS A 367 1.45 25.21 -3.90
CA LYS A 367 1.20 24.25 -4.98
C LYS A 367 2.12 23.03 -4.85
N LEU A 368 1.56 21.83 -5.01
CA LEU A 368 2.37 20.61 -5.14
C LEU A 368 2.94 20.51 -6.56
N SER A 369 3.98 19.69 -6.74
CA SER A 369 4.73 19.64 -8.01
C SER A 369 4.07 18.81 -9.11
N LYS A 370 3.10 17.96 -8.78
CA LYS A 370 2.34 17.15 -9.76
C LYS A 370 0.92 17.67 -9.82
N THR A 371 0.29 17.57 -10.99
CA THR A 371 -1.13 17.88 -11.18
C THR A 371 -1.74 16.86 -12.11
N TYR A 372 -2.94 16.39 -11.77
CA TYR A 372 -3.73 15.55 -12.66
C TYR A 372 -4.38 16.43 -13.73
N THR A 373 -4.33 15.98 -14.98
CA THR A 373 -5.25 16.44 -16.01
C THR A 373 -5.93 15.23 -16.67
N PRO A 374 -7.24 15.29 -16.99
CA PRO A 374 -7.92 14.19 -17.66
C PRO A 374 -7.28 13.76 -18.99
N GLN A 375 -6.68 14.71 -19.72
CA GLN A 375 -5.97 14.46 -20.98
C GLN A 375 -4.66 13.69 -20.77
N ASP A 376 -3.96 13.93 -19.65
CA ASP A 376 -2.74 13.18 -19.30
C ASP A 376 -3.08 11.71 -19.03
N ALA A 377 -4.21 11.42 -18.38
CA ALA A 377 -4.62 10.04 -18.09
C ALA A 377 -4.90 9.21 -19.35
N GLU A 378 -5.54 9.79 -20.36
CA GLU A 378 -5.78 9.10 -21.64
C GLU A 378 -4.47 8.89 -22.42
N SER A 379 -3.58 9.87 -22.38
CA SER A 379 -2.25 9.79 -23.00
C SER A 379 -1.37 8.74 -22.31
N LEU A 380 -1.36 8.71 -20.97
CA LEU A 380 -0.64 7.73 -20.17
C LEU A 380 -1.15 6.31 -20.41
N ARG A 381 -2.47 6.12 -20.50
CA ARG A 381 -3.07 4.82 -20.85
C ARG A 381 -2.66 4.33 -22.23
N LYS A 382 -2.61 5.22 -23.22
CA LYS A 382 -2.12 4.89 -24.57
C LYS A 382 -0.63 4.51 -24.53
N MET A 383 0.19 5.23 -23.78
CA MET A 383 1.63 4.91 -23.63
C MET A 383 1.86 3.59 -22.88
N ILE A 384 1.16 3.34 -21.77
CA ILE A 384 1.26 2.07 -21.02
C ILE A 384 0.80 0.89 -21.87
N GLY A 385 -0.31 1.03 -22.59
CA GLY A 385 -0.80 -0.01 -23.51
C GLY A 385 0.20 -0.31 -24.64
N GLN A 386 0.90 0.70 -25.14
CA GLN A 386 1.97 0.54 -26.12
C GLN A 386 3.23 -0.14 -25.54
N MET A 387 3.63 0.22 -24.32
CA MET A 387 4.78 -0.41 -23.64
C MET A 387 4.55 -1.87 -23.27
N GLN A 388 3.32 -2.23 -22.90
CA GLN A 388 2.96 -3.63 -22.66
C GLN A 388 2.96 -4.44 -23.95
N GLN A 389 2.51 -3.86 -25.07
CA GLN A 389 2.58 -4.50 -26.39
C GLN A 389 4.02 -4.64 -26.91
N SER A 390 4.90 -3.65 -26.67
CA SER A 390 6.29 -3.73 -27.11
C SER A 390 7.09 -4.77 -26.32
N LYS A 391 6.83 -4.94 -25.02
CA LYS A 391 7.46 -6.01 -24.22
C LYS A 391 7.05 -7.41 -24.68
N ILE A 392 5.79 -7.60 -25.06
CA ILE A 392 5.31 -8.87 -25.62
C ILE A 392 6.02 -9.17 -26.96
N HIS A 393 6.28 -8.16 -27.78
CA HIS A 393 7.00 -8.35 -29.05
C HIS A 393 8.51 -8.59 -28.89
N GLU A 394 9.16 -8.00 -27.89
CA GLU A 394 10.56 -8.28 -27.57
C GLU A 394 10.75 -9.71 -27.02
N GLU A 395 9.82 -10.22 -26.21
CA GLU A 395 9.85 -11.62 -25.73
C GLU A 395 9.49 -12.66 -26.81
N GLU A 396 8.83 -12.25 -27.90
CA GLU A 396 8.54 -13.12 -29.06
C GLU A 396 9.67 -13.15 -30.11
N THR A 397 10.71 -12.31 -29.96
CA THR A 397 11.79 -12.15 -30.94
C THR A 397 13.20 -12.50 -30.44
N GLU A 398 13.34 -12.97 -29.19
CA GLU A 398 14.47 -13.75 -28.68
C GLU A 398 14.13 -15.24 -28.60
#